data_AF-A0A950JJ85-F1
#
_entry.id   AF-A0A950JJ85-F1
#
_cell.length_a   1.000
_cell.length_b   1.000
_cell.length_c   1.000
_cell.angle_alpha   90.00
_cell.angle_beta   90.00
_cell.angle_gamma   90.00
#
_symmetry.space_group_name_H-M   'P 1'
#
loop_
_entity.id
_entity.type
_entity.pdbx_description
1 polymer ?
#
loop_
_entity_poly.entity_id
_entity_poly.type
_entity_poly.pdbx_seq_one_letter_code
_entity_poly.pdbx_strand_id
1 'polypeptide(L)'
;PATVFAFLTDPQKILSWMGAEAETELHPGGLYLVKDIAGRPGRTARGQFREVVPVHRLAYTFGWEGEGDEAVPPGSSLVEIDLIDRDGGTLVRMTHTGLPNTAECANHAKGWAHYLGRLGVAAGGGNPGVDRGPVDHA
;
A
#
# COMPACT_ATOMS: atom_id res chain seq x y z
N PRO A 1 11.73 -11.91 -4.30
CA PRO A 1 11.26 -10.57 -4.75
C PRO A 1 10.05 -10.61 -5.69
N ALA A 2 10.08 -11.44 -6.73
CA ALA A 2 9.02 -11.52 -7.74
C ALA A 2 7.62 -11.78 -7.16
N THR A 3 7.51 -12.69 -6.18
CA THR A 3 6.25 -12.95 -5.47
C THR A 3 5.71 -11.68 -4.82
N VAL A 4 6.52 -11.00 -4.00
CA VAL A 4 6.11 -9.77 -3.31
C VAL A 4 5.74 -8.67 -4.30
N PHE A 5 6.50 -8.51 -5.38
CA PHE A 5 6.18 -7.56 -6.45
C PHE A 5 4.78 -7.80 -7.01
N ALA A 6 4.43 -9.06 -7.33
CA ALA A 6 3.10 -9.40 -7.80
C ALA A 6 2.00 -9.04 -6.77
N PHE A 7 2.24 -9.25 -5.46
CA PHE A 7 1.29 -8.83 -4.42
C PHE A 7 1.12 -7.32 -4.27
N LEU A 8 2.07 -6.52 -4.78
CA LEU A 8 2.01 -5.05 -4.77
C LEU A 8 1.41 -4.48 -6.07
N THR A 9 1.34 -5.26 -7.15
CA THR A 9 0.97 -4.75 -8.48
C THR A 9 -0.20 -5.45 -9.15
N ASP A 10 -0.51 -6.69 -8.79
CA ASP A 10 -1.65 -7.43 -9.35
C ASP A 10 -2.90 -7.13 -8.52
N PRO A 11 -3.96 -6.54 -9.11
CA PRO A 11 -5.19 -6.22 -8.39
C PRO A 11 -5.76 -7.39 -7.61
N GLN A 12 -5.77 -8.60 -8.18
CA GLN A 12 -6.34 -9.77 -7.50
C GLN A 12 -5.51 -10.17 -6.28
N LYS A 13 -4.19 -9.95 -6.32
CA LYS A 13 -3.30 -10.23 -5.19
C LYS A 13 -3.35 -9.13 -4.15
N ILE A 14 -3.52 -7.87 -4.54
CA ILE A 14 -3.71 -6.74 -3.60
C ILE A 14 -4.90 -7.02 -2.68
N LEU A 15 -6.02 -7.47 -3.24
CA LEU A 15 -7.25 -7.79 -2.49
C LEU A 15 -7.09 -8.91 -1.45
N SER A 16 -6.03 -9.72 -1.53
CA SER A 16 -5.76 -10.74 -0.52
C SER A 16 -5.25 -10.17 0.82
N TRP A 17 -4.78 -8.92 0.83
CA TRP A 17 -4.21 -8.30 2.03
C TRP A 17 -4.68 -6.86 2.29
N MET A 18 -5.24 -6.17 1.28
CA MET A 18 -5.68 -4.78 1.38
C MET A 18 -6.87 -4.46 0.45
N GLY A 19 -7.88 -3.78 1.01
CA GLY A 19 -9.02 -3.25 0.26
C GLY A 19 -10.05 -4.31 -0.18
N ALA A 20 -11.13 -3.84 -0.81
CA ALA A 20 -12.18 -4.69 -1.40
C ALA A 20 -12.24 -4.60 -2.92
N GLU A 21 -11.78 -3.48 -3.50
CA GLU A 21 -11.60 -3.30 -4.94
C GLU A 21 -10.22 -2.70 -5.21
N ALA A 22 -9.56 -3.14 -6.28
CA ALA A 22 -8.25 -2.63 -6.68
C ALA A 22 -8.19 -2.49 -8.20
N GLU A 23 -7.52 -1.44 -8.66
CA GLU A 23 -7.22 -1.19 -10.07
C GLU A 23 -5.80 -0.62 -10.19
N THR A 24 -5.02 -1.17 -11.12
CA THR A 24 -3.62 -0.78 -11.33
C THR A 24 -3.27 -0.79 -12.80
N GLU A 25 -2.61 0.27 -13.26
CA GLU A 25 -2.03 0.35 -14.61
C GLU A 25 -0.50 0.43 -14.48
N LEU A 26 0.20 -0.67 -14.76
CA LEU A 26 1.61 -0.86 -14.39
C LEU A 26 2.60 -0.21 -15.38
N HIS A 27 2.52 1.11 -15.50
CA HIS A 27 3.49 1.93 -16.21
C HIS A 27 3.58 3.32 -15.57
N PRO A 28 4.66 4.09 -15.79
CA PRO A 28 4.71 5.48 -15.37
C PRO A 28 3.49 6.27 -15.88
N GLY A 29 2.85 7.02 -14.98
CA GLY A 29 1.59 7.73 -15.21
C GLY A 29 0.31 6.91 -15.01
N GLY A 30 0.41 5.58 -14.90
CA GLY A 30 -0.73 4.70 -14.74
C GLY A 30 -1.37 4.78 -13.35
N LEU A 31 -2.66 4.45 -13.27
CA LEU A 31 -3.46 4.49 -12.04
C LEU A 31 -2.97 3.51 -10.96
N TYR A 32 -2.95 3.98 -9.71
CA TYR A 32 -2.98 3.14 -8.51
C TYR A 32 -4.27 3.47 -7.74
N LEU A 33 -5.15 2.48 -7.56
CA LEU A 33 -6.44 2.64 -6.87
C LEU A 33 -6.73 1.43 -6.00
N VAL A 34 -7.07 1.67 -4.72
CA VAL A 34 -7.54 0.64 -3.80
C VAL A 34 -8.67 1.22 -2.96
N LYS A 35 -9.84 0.56 -2.98
CA LYS A 35 -11.05 1.02 -2.27
C LYS A 35 -11.34 0.19 -1.02
N ASP A 36 -12.16 0.77 -0.16
CA ASP A 36 -12.67 0.18 1.08
C ASP A 36 -11.57 -0.33 2.01
N ILE A 37 -10.49 0.45 2.11
CA ILE A 37 -9.34 0.13 2.96
C ILE A 37 -9.77 0.11 4.44
N ALA A 38 -9.24 -0.87 5.18
CA ALA A 38 -9.56 -1.15 6.58
C ALA A 38 -11.02 -1.55 6.81
N GLY A 39 -11.67 -2.12 5.79
CA GLY A 39 -13.08 -2.48 5.85
C GLY A 39 -14.01 -1.27 6.01
N ARG A 40 -13.53 -0.07 5.68
CA ARG A 40 -14.29 1.18 5.76
C ARG A 40 -14.80 1.56 4.37
N PRO A 41 -16.12 1.43 4.09
CA PRO A 41 -16.69 1.78 2.80
C PRO A 41 -16.35 3.23 2.41
N GLY A 42 -15.92 3.42 1.16
CA GLY A 42 -15.57 4.72 0.61
C GLY A 42 -14.14 5.19 0.89
N ARG A 43 -13.42 4.56 1.84
CA ARG A 43 -12.01 4.93 2.12
C ARG A 43 -11.11 4.43 1.00
N THR A 44 -10.83 5.32 0.05
CA THR A 44 -10.19 4.99 -1.21
C THR A 44 -8.81 5.63 -1.30
N ALA A 45 -7.77 4.82 -1.45
CA ALA A 45 -6.43 5.29 -1.77
C ALA A 45 -6.30 5.44 -3.28
N ARG A 46 -5.82 6.60 -3.73
CA ARG A 46 -5.57 6.88 -5.14
C ARG A 46 -4.26 7.59 -5.38
N GLY A 47 -3.60 7.20 -6.48
CA GLY A 47 -2.57 8.02 -7.10
C GLY A 47 -2.11 7.46 -8.43
N GLN A 48 -0.85 7.71 -8.77
CA GLN A 48 -0.27 7.38 -10.06
C GLN A 48 1.12 6.78 -9.88
N PHE A 49 1.41 5.71 -10.61
CA PHE A 49 2.76 5.14 -10.69
C PHE A 49 3.73 6.18 -11.26
N ARG A 50 4.83 6.41 -10.55
CA ARG A 50 5.96 7.23 -10.99
C ARG A 50 7.08 6.37 -11.55
N GLU A 51 7.29 5.20 -10.95
CA GLU A 51 8.34 4.27 -11.32
C GLU A 51 7.83 2.84 -11.13
N VAL A 52 8.08 1.99 -12.14
CA VAL A 52 7.79 0.55 -12.10
C VAL A 52 9.01 -0.18 -12.62
N VAL A 53 9.84 -0.68 -11.72
CA VAL A 53 10.98 -1.54 -12.05
C VAL A 53 10.61 -2.96 -11.63
N PRO A 54 10.28 -3.86 -12.59
CA PRO A 54 9.85 -5.21 -12.30
C PRO A 54 10.75 -5.87 -11.25
N VAL A 55 10.12 -6.50 -10.26
CA VAL A 55 10.73 -7.26 -9.16
C VAL A 55 11.69 -6.51 -8.23
N HIS A 56 11.99 -5.22 -8.48
CA HIS A 56 13.01 -4.46 -7.75
C HIS A 56 12.46 -3.21 -7.04
N ARG A 57 11.60 -2.43 -7.69
CA ARG A 57 11.17 -1.13 -7.15
C ARG A 57 9.82 -0.67 -7.70
N LEU A 58 9.05 -0.03 -6.83
CA LEU A 58 7.81 0.66 -7.18
C LEU A 58 7.80 2.03 -6.52
N ALA A 59 7.36 3.05 -7.25
CA ALA A 59 7.02 4.34 -6.68
C ALA A 59 5.69 4.80 -7.25
N TYR A 60 4.79 5.27 -6.39
CA TYR A 60 3.51 5.84 -6.80
C TYR A 60 3.11 6.96 -5.86
N THR A 61 2.42 7.96 -6.40
CA THR A 61 1.81 8.98 -5.56
C THR A 61 0.64 8.38 -4.78
N PHE A 62 0.32 8.98 -3.65
CA PHE A 62 -0.70 8.48 -2.74
C PHE A 62 -1.56 9.65 -2.23
N GLY A 63 -2.75 9.29 -1.76
CA GLY A 63 -3.67 10.14 -1.03
C GLY A 63 -5.05 9.50 -0.95
N TRP A 64 -5.91 10.09 -0.12
CA TRP A 64 -7.25 9.59 0.15
C TRP A 64 -8.28 10.34 -0.71
N GLU A 65 -9.12 9.61 -1.44
CA GLU A 65 -10.37 10.15 -2.01
C GLU A 65 -11.49 10.09 -0.96
N GLY A 66 -12.33 11.12 -0.91
CA GLY A 66 -13.51 11.19 -0.05
C GLY A 66 -13.47 12.31 0.99
N GLU A 67 -14.61 12.54 1.64
CA GLU A 67 -14.75 13.51 2.72
C GLU A 67 -14.15 12.95 4.02
N GLY A 68 -13.44 13.80 4.78
CA GLY A 68 -12.87 13.49 6.10
C GLY A 68 -11.41 13.01 6.14
N ASP A 69 -10.74 12.84 5.00
CA ASP A 69 -9.30 12.51 4.91
C ASP A 69 -8.54 13.53 4.01
N GLU A 70 -9.02 14.79 3.92
CA GLU A 70 -8.52 15.83 3.00
C GLU A 70 -7.10 16.34 3.32
N ALA A 71 -6.55 15.94 4.47
CA ALA A 71 -5.19 16.30 4.85
C ALA A 71 -4.14 15.74 3.87
N VAL A 72 -4.42 14.60 3.24
CA VAL A 72 -3.53 13.95 2.25
C VAL A 72 -4.34 13.67 0.98
N PRO A 73 -4.61 14.67 0.14
CA PRO A 73 -5.42 14.49 -1.06
C PRO A 73 -4.69 13.63 -2.11
N PRO A 74 -5.40 13.00 -3.06
CA PRO A 74 -4.80 12.11 -4.05
C PRO A 74 -3.65 12.79 -4.80
N GLY A 75 -2.48 12.14 -4.77
CA GLY A 75 -1.30 12.64 -5.47
C GLY A 75 -0.40 13.59 -4.67
N SER A 76 -0.78 13.96 -3.43
CA SER A 76 -0.02 14.91 -2.60
C SER A 76 1.19 14.29 -1.91
N SER A 77 1.21 12.99 -1.70
CA SER A 77 2.29 12.25 -1.06
C SER A 77 2.88 11.19 -2.00
N LEU A 78 4.02 10.62 -1.62
CA LEU A 78 4.76 9.64 -2.43
C LEU A 78 5.10 8.41 -1.59
N VAL A 79 4.73 7.24 -2.10
CA VAL A 79 5.13 5.93 -1.58
C VAL A 79 6.21 5.35 -2.48
N GLU A 80 7.32 4.95 -1.87
CA GLU A 80 8.44 4.27 -2.52
C GLU A 80 8.66 2.93 -1.83
N ILE A 81 8.78 1.87 -2.62
CA ILE A 81 9.00 0.49 -2.15
C ILE A 81 10.17 -0.10 -2.91
N ASP A 82 11.25 -0.44 -2.19
CA ASP A 82 12.35 -1.23 -2.70
C ASP A 82 12.19 -2.69 -2.26
N LEU A 83 12.38 -3.61 -3.19
CA LEU A 83 12.41 -5.05 -2.96
C LEU A 83 13.84 -5.54 -3.07
N ILE A 84 14.42 -5.90 -1.93
CA ILE A 84 15.81 -6.33 -1.84
C ILE A 84 15.83 -7.83 -1.60
N ASP A 85 16.48 -8.55 -2.52
CA ASP A 85 16.70 -9.98 -2.36
C ASP A 85 17.62 -10.25 -1.17
N ARG A 86 17.26 -11.23 -0.34
CA ARG A 86 18.02 -11.65 0.84
C ARG A 86 17.93 -13.17 0.96
N ASP A 87 18.97 -13.79 1.52
CA ASP A 87 18.98 -15.23 1.73
C ASP A 87 17.74 -15.67 2.52
N GLY A 88 16.87 -16.46 1.88
CA GLY A 88 15.64 -16.98 2.48
C GLY A 88 14.41 -16.07 2.41
N GLY A 89 14.45 -14.93 1.72
CA GLY A 89 13.26 -14.06 1.62
C GLY A 89 13.42 -12.79 0.79
N THR A 90 12.59 -11.79 1.08
CA THR A 90 12.66 -10.48 0.44
C THR A 90 12.49 -9.41 1.50
N LEU A 91 13.48 -8.54 1.62
CA LEU A 91 13.37 -7.37 2.45
C LEU A 91 12.58 -6.30 1.68
N VAL A 92 11.43 -5.92 2.23
CA VAL A 92 10.63 -4.80 1.73
C VAL A 92 11.04 -3.55 2.51
N ARG A 93 11.61 -2.57 1.81
CA ARG A 93 11.88 -1.25 2.39
C ARG A 93 10.89 -0.26 1.81
N MET A 94 10.06 0.30 2.68
CA MET A 94 9.05 1.28 2.30
C MET A 94 9.39 2.65 2.89
N THR A 95 9.19 3.69 2.09
CA THR A 95 9.28 5.10 2.50
C THR A 95 8.02 5.85 2.03
N HIS A 96 7.42 6.65 2.91
CA HIS A 96 6.27 7.49 2.58
C HIS A 96 6.63 8.96 2.89
N THR A 97 6.72 9.79 1.87
CA THR A 97 7.07 11.22 1.97
C THR A 97 5.91 12.11 1.52
N GLY A 98 5.98 13.41 1.83
CA GLY A 98 4.94 14.39 1.45
C GLY A 98 3.76 14.46 2.42
N LEU A 99 3.81 13.77 3.57
CA LEU A 99 2.80 13.88 4.61
C LEU A 99 2.88 15.26 5.30
N PRO A 100 1.75 15.94 5.54
CA PRO A 100 1.74 17.37 5.87
C PRO A 100 2.15 17.68 7.31
N ASN A 101 2.02 16.73 8.24
CA ASN A 101 2.27 16.95 9.65
C ASN A 101 2.59 15.64 10.38
N THR A 102 3.03 15.74 11.63
CA THR A 102 3.46 14.60 12.45
C THR A 102 2.31 13.65 12.81
N ALA A 103 1.08 14.14 12.94
CA ALA A 103 -0.09 13.29 13.18
C ALA A 103 -0.36 12.39 11.95
N GLU A 104 -0.30 12.94 10.75
CA GLU A 104 -0.41 12.16 9.51
C GLU A 104 0.74 11.16 9.36
N CYS A 105 1.97 11.54 9.68
CA CYS A 105 3.10 10.60 9.72
C CYS A 105 2.83 9.41 10.66
N ALA A 106 2.34 9.67 11.87
CA ALA A 106 2.03 8.63 12.84
C ALA A 106 0.87 7.73 12.38
N ASN A 107 -0.20 8.32 11.85
CA ASN A 107 -1.36 7.58 11.33
C ASN A 107 -0.99 6.67 10.16
N HIS A 108 -0.20 7.18 9.20
CA HIS A 108 0.26 6.40 8.07
C HIS A 108 1.26 5.32 8.50
N ALA A 109 2.16 5.61 9.46
CA ALA A 109 3.07 4.59 10.00
C ALA A 109 2.30 3.41 10.63
N LYS A 110 1.25 3.70 11.43
CA LYS A 110 0.37 2.66 11.99
C LYS A 110 -0.33 1.84 10.89
N GLY A 111 -0.92 2.52 9.90
CA GLY A 111 -1.59 1.87 8.78
C GLY A 111 -0.65 0.96 7.99
N TRP A 112 0.53 1.45 7.62
CA TRP A 112 1.52 0.66 6.88
C TRP A 112 2.08 -0.49 7.69
N ALA A 113 2.31 -0.35 9.00
CA ALA A 113 2.73 -1.46 9.85
C ALA A 113 1.71 -2.61 9.83
N HIS A 114 0.42 -2.29 9.92
CA HIS A 114 -0.67 -3.26 9.80
C HIS A 114 -0.66 -3.96 8.43
N TYR A 115 -0.61 -3.18 7.36
CA TYR A 115 -0.70 -3.71 6.00
C TYR A 115 0.53 -4.49 5.55
N LEU A 116 1.74 -4.08 5.95
CA LEU A 116 2.96 -4.85 5.69
C LEU A 116 2.97 -6.19 6.46
N GLY A 117 2.37 -6.23 7.66
CA GLY A 117 2.15 -7.49 8.38
C GLY A 117 1.23 -8.45 7.61
N ARG A 118 0.09 -7.94 7.11
CA ARG A 118 -0.86 -8.71 6.30
C ARG A 118 -0.24 -9.18 4.98
N LEU A 119 0.54 -8.32 4.31
CA LEU A 119 1.30 -8.66 3.10
C LEU A 119 2.27 -9.82 3.38
N GLY A 120 3.00 -9.80 4.50
CA GLY A 120 3.91 -10.87 4.87
C GLY A 120 3.23 -12.24 4.97
N VAL A 121 2.02 -12.29 5.55
CA VAL A 121 1.21 -13.52 5.62
C VAL A 121 0.77 -13.97 4.22
N ALA A 122 0.19 -13.06 3.43
CA ALA A 122 -0.33 -13.38 2.09
C ALA A 122 0.77 -13.84 1.13
N ALA A 123 1.90 -13.12 1.09
CA ALA A 123 3.05 -13.46 0.24
C ALA A 123 3.75 -14.76 0.68
N GLY A 124 3.62 -15.14 1.95
CA GLY A 124 4.05 -16.44 2.48
C GLY A 124 3.09 -17.60 2.19
N GLY A 125 1.97 -17.35 1.51
CA GLY A 125 0.95 -18.35 1.17
C GLY A 125 -0.14 -18.55 2.23
N GLY A 126 -0.17 -17.71 3.27
CA GLY A 126 -1.22 -17.71 4.29
C GLY A 126 -2.42 -16.82 3.94
N ASN A 127 -3.48 -16.90 4.76
CA ASN A 127 -4.62 -15.98 4.70
C ASN A 127 -4.57 -15.04 5.92
N PRO A 128 -4.41 -13.71 5.74
CA PRO A 128 -4.36 -12.75 6.84
C PRO A 128 -5.72 -12.55 7.55
N GLY A 129 -6.80 -13.18 7.07
CA GLY A 129 -8.14 -13.06 7.61
C GLY A 129 -8.80 -11.73 7.29
N VAL A 130 -9.98 -11.47 7.88
CA VAL A 130 -10.74 -10.23 7.66
C VAL A 130 -9.91 -9.03 8.10
N ASP A 131 -9.84 -8.01 7.24
CA ASP A 131 -9.22 -6.73 7.59
C ASP A 131 -10.11 -5.96 8.56
N ARG A 132 -9.62 -5.75 9.79
CA ARG A 132 -10.29 -4.94 10.83
C ARG A 132 -9.60 -3.58 11.03
N GLY A 133 -8.64 -3.25 10.17
CA GLY A 133 -7.78 -2.07 10.31
C GLY A 133 -6.68 -2.24 11.36
N PRO A 134 -5.80 -1.22 11.48
CA PRO A 134 -4.74 -1.22 12.48
C PRO A 134 -5.32 -1.29 13.89
N VAL A 135 -4.77 -2.18 14.71
CA VAL A 135 -5.08 -2.24 16.15
C VAL A 135 -4.36 -1.11 16.87
N ASP A 136 -5.08 -0.36 17.70
CA ASP A 136 -4.42 0.53 18.65
C ASP A 136 -3.81 -0.33 19.76
N HIS A 137 -2.50 -0.55 19.67
CA HIS A 137 -1.74 -1.00 20.82
C HIS A 137 -1.57 0.22 21.75
N ALA A 138 -2.33 0.20 22.85
CA ALA A 138 -2.16 1.10 23.99
C ALA A 138 -0.85 0.80 24.74
#